data_AF-A0A7C3WVM0-F1
#
_entry.id   AF-A0A7C3WVM0-F1
#
_cell.length_a   1.000
_cell.length_b   1.000
_cell.length_c   1.000
_cell.angle_alpha   90.00
_cell.angle_beta   90.00
_cell.angle_gamma   90.00
#
_symmetry.space_group_name_H-M   'P 1'
#
loop_
_entity.id
_entity.type
_entity.pdbx_description
1 polymer ?
#
loop_
_entity_poly.entity_id
_entity_poly.type
_entity_poly.pdbx_seq_one_letter_code
_entity_poly.pdbx_strand_id
1 'polypeptide(L)'
;MGKICLLRFLFLSFIFVSIFSFSDTFTLKNGITFDGKIVDESSDGIYTIQVGKRTFKYTKDEIVNVEKNDKTGEINLDEAKKEWEQKDKLLTEKTGLNKDQRAAVEALISRIQWGEEVDRVTAKNSLLELQKTMDIFPYLEYYLPSYSPTTTPHILEILFKINKDKAVKILREKILDSAPTVRGKAIELLAIAKDVESYNLIIRGLVDPDTDVCIITNYAIAHIGLKSVTPVLIENLNHPEPRIVNSSKEALNNLWKVELNNKKIDNIEEWKSFWEQHKNEVTDPIIYKKDLEPLIDKDFQYFIG
;
A
#
# COMPACT_ATOMS: atom_id res chain seq x y z
N MET A 1 -78.66 52.85 8.34
CA MET A 1 -77.21 53.06 8.14
C MET A 1 -76.54 51.71 7.87
N GLY A 2 -75.85 51.57 6.73
CA GLY A 2 -74.85 50.52 6.38
C GLY A 2 -75.39 49.09 6.16
N LYS A 3 -75.59 48.60 4.93
CA LYS A 3 -74.64 48.00 3.94
C LYS A 3 -74.10 46.62 4.38
N ILE A 4 -73.93 45.55 3.59
CA ILE A 4 -74.28 45.12 2.22
C ILE A 4 -73.78 43.63 2.11
N CYS A 5 -74.42 42.84 1.25
CA CYS A 5 -73.96 41.63 0.54
C CYS A 5 -73.81 40.24 1.21
N LEU A 6 -74.61 39.33 0.65
CA LEU A 6 -74.37 37.90 0.43
C LEU A 6 -72.96 37.59 -0.12
N LEU A 7 -72.41 36.42 0.22
CA LEU A 7 -72.09 35.40 -0.79
C LEU A 7 -71.85 34.00 -0.15
N ARG A 8 -72.51 32.99 -0.73
CA ARG A 8 -72.26 31.55 -0.53
C ARG A 8 -70.82 31.21 -0.92
N PHE A 9 -70.16 30.32 -0.19
CA PHE A 9 -69.04 29.54 -0.73
C PHE A 9 -69.31 28.04 -0.63
N LEU A 10 -69.22 27.42 -1.81
CA LEU A 10 -69.35 26.01 -2.11
C LEU A 10 -68.11 25.24 -1.59
N PHE A 11 -68.36 24.00 -1.17
CA PHE A 11 -67.36 22.96 -0.93
C PHE A 11 -66.45 22.73 -2.15
N LEU A 12 -65.14 22.63 -1.94
CA LEU A 12 -64.28 21.73 -2.72
C LEU A 12 -63.07 21.29 -1.89
N SER A 13 -63.15 20.03 -1.47
CA SER A 13 -62.05 19.23 -0.92
C SER A 13 -60.96 19.09 -1.99
N PHE A 14 -59.76 19.62 -1.73
CA PHE A 14 -58.56 19.28 -2.50
C PHE A 14 -57.77 18.23 -1.72
N ILE A 15 -57.93 16.98 -2.14
CA ILE A 15 -57.02 15.88 -1.83
C ILE A 15 -55.70 16.21 -2.55
N PHE A 16 -54.68 16.63 -1.80
CA PHE A 16 -53.31 16.68 -2.32
C PHE A 16 -52.84 15.23 -2.48
N VAL A 17 -52.97 14.69 -3.68
CA VAL A 17 -52.22 13.49 -4.09
C VAL A 17 -50.76 13.92 -4.18
N SER A 18 -49.97 13.55 -3.18
CA SER A 18 -48.51 13.62 -3.26
C SER A 18 -48.05 12.63 -4.34
N ILE A 19 -47.87 13.13 -5.57
CA ILE A 19 -47.25 12.38 -6.64
C ILE A 19 -45.81 12.13 -6.21
N PHE A 20 -45.48 10.88 -5.87
CA PHE A 20 -44.10 10.43 -5.75
C PHE A 20 -43.38 10.81 -7.04
N SER A 21 -42.39 11.68 -6.94
CA SER A 21 -41.67 12.18 -8.10
C SER A 21 -40.40 11.37 -8.30
N PHE A 22 -40.32 10.70 -9.44
CA PHE A 22 -39.16 9.94 -9.91
C PHE A 22 -38.03 10.87 -10.39
N SER A 23 -36.78 10.40 -10.33
CA SER A 23 -35.54 11.08 -10.71
C SER A 23 -34.82 10.30 -11.81
N ASP A 24 -34.25 10.98 -12.80
CA ASP A 24 -33.45 10.36 -13.84
C ASP A 24 -31.96 10.31 -13.43
N THR A 25 -31.19 9.34 -13.95
CA THR A 25 -29.72 9.32 -13.83
C THR A 25 -29.10 10.11 -14.97
N PHE A 26 -28.35 11.16 -14.63
CA PHE A 26 -27.61 12.00 -15.56
C PHE A 26 -26.15 11.57 -15.63
N THR A 27 -25.62 11.43 -16.85
CA THR A 27 -24.19 11.18 -17.09
C THR A 27 -23.57 12.40 -17.76
N LEU A 28 -22.53 12.97 -17.13
CA LEU A 28 -21.80 14.13 -17.65
C LEU A 28 -20.65 13.72 -18.59
N LYS A 29 -20.17 14.64 -19.43
CA LYS A 29 -19.02 14.44 -20.33
C LYS A 29 -17.73 14.01 -19.62
N ASN A 30 -17.57 14.34 -18.34
CA ASN A 30 -16.42 13.93 -17.53
C ASN A 30 -16.58 12.55 -16.89
N GLY A 31 -17.65 11.81 -17.20
CA GLY A 31 -17.91 10.47 -16.68
C GLY A 31 -18.61 10.42 -15.32
N ILE A 32 -18.91 11.56 -14.70
CA ILE A 32 -19.67 11.61 -13.45
C ILE A 32 -21.13 11.27 -13.72
N THR A 33 -21.68 10.35 -12.94
CA THR A 33 -23.10 9.98 -12.95
C THR A 33 -23.79 10.42 -11.66
N PHE A 34 -24.97 11.02 -11.75
CA PHE A 34 -25.76 11.40 -10.57
C PHE A 34 -27.25 11.31 -10.83
N ASP A 35 -28.02 11.04 -9.78
CA ASP A 35 -29.47 10.93 -9.84
C ASP A 35 -30.11 12.28 -9.49
N GLY A 36 -31.02 12.76 -10.32
CA GLY A 36 -31.65 14.06 -10.12
C GLY A 36 -32.94 14.23 -10.90
N LYS A 37 -33.61 15.35 -10.71
CA LYS A 37 -34.82 15.69 -11.43
C LYS A 37 -34.65 17.00 -12.16
N ILE A 38 -34.91 17.04 -13.46
CA ILE A 38 -35.04 18.32 -14.16
C ILE A 38 -36.26 19.04 -13.58
N VAL A 39 -36.01 20.16 -12.88
CA VAL A 39 -37.05 21.02 -12.30
C VAL A 39 -37.35 22.23 -13.16
N ASP A 40 -36.41 22.59 -14.05
CA ASP A 40 -36.59 23.66 -15.02
C ASP A 40 -35.69 23.43 -16.23
N GLU A 41 -36.17 23.85 -17.40
CA GLU A 41 -35.44 23.83 -18.67
C GLU A 41 -35.58 25.20 -19.31
N SER A 42 -34.49 25.98 -19.29
CA SER A 42 -34.48 27.30 -19.93
C SER A 42 -34.52 27.16 -21.45
N SER A 43 -35.15 28.12 -22.13
CA SER A 43 -35.11 28.28 -23.58
C SER A 43 -33.69 28.34 -24.15
N ASP A 44 -32.72 28.71 -23.31
CA ASP A 44 -31.30 28.83 -23.64
C ASP A 44 -30.55 27.48 -23.52
N GLY A 45 -31.25 26.36 -23.31
CA GLY A 45 -30.65 25.02 -23.30
C GLY A 45 -29.94 24.66 -21.98
N ILE A 46 -30.36 25.25 -20.86
CA ILE A 46 -29.85 24.95 -19.51
C ILE A 46 -30.89 24.13 -18.75
N TYR A 47 -30.49 22.94 -18.28
CA TYR A 47 -31.24 22.16 -17.32
C TYR A 47 -30.91 22.60 -15.90
N THR A 48 -31.93 22.92 -15.11
CA THR A 48 -31.83 22.99 -13.65
C THR A 48 -32.25 21.64 -13.09
N ILE A 49 -31.31 20.92 -12.50
CA ILE A 49 -31.51 19.58 -11.97
C ILE A 49 -31.47 19.63 -10.43
N GLN A 50 -32.55 19.20 -9.79
CA GLN A 50 -32.62 19.01 -8.35
C GLN A 50 -32.01 17.65 -7.97
N VAL A 51 -31.03 17.68 -7.07
CA VAL A 51 -30.38 16.50 -6.49
C VAL A 51 -30.57 16.60 -4.97
N GLY A 52 -31.49 15.79 -4.44
CA GLY A 52 -31.99 15.92 -3.07
C GLY A 52 -32.49 17.34 -2.75
N LYS A 53 -31.86 18.01 -1.78
CA LYS A 53 -32.21 19.39 -1.36
C LYS A 53 -31.49 20.50 -2.13
N ARG A 54 -30.58 20.15 -3.05
CA ARG A 54 -29.77 21.11 -3.81
C ARG A 54 -30.21 21.14 -5.26
N THR A 55 -29.98 22.27 -5.92
CA THR A 55 -30.21 22.43 -7.36
C THR A 55 -28.89 22.77 -8.04
N PHE A 56 -28.66 22.11 -9.17
CA PHE A 56 -27.48 22.29 -10.01
C PHE A 56 -27.94 22.69 -11.40
N LYS A 57 -27.13 23.49 -12.11
CA LYS A 57 -27.43 23.92 -13.47
C LYS A 57 -26.37 23.36 -14.41
N TYR A 58 -26.84 22.71 -15.47
CA TYR A 58 -25.99 22.13 -16.51
C TYR A 58 -26.54 22.52 -17.88
N THR A 59 -25.66 22.81 -18.82
CA THR A 59 -26.05 22.94 -20.22
C THR A 59 -26.37 21.57 -20.80
N LYS A 60 -27.28 21.51 -21.78
CA LYS A 60 -27.61 20.25 -22.49
C LYS A 60 -26.37 19.57 -23.05
N ASP A 61 -25.42 20.35 -23.53
CA ASP A 61 -24.17 19.84 -24.10
C ASP A 61 -23.25 19.19 -23.07
N GLU A 62 -23.40 19.46 -21.77
CA GLU A 62 -22.60 18.81 -20.71
C GLU A 62 -23.13 17.42 -20.34
N ILE A 63 -24.38 17.12 -20.70
CA ILE A 63 -25.06 15.86 -20.37
C ILE A 63 -25.00 14.92 -21.56
N VAL A 64 -24.29 13.81 -21.41
CA VAL A 64 -24.10 12.79 -22.45
C VAL A 64 -25.28 11.83 -22.51
N ASN A 65 -25.83 11.47 -21.35
CA ASN A 65 -26.93 10.52 -21.26
C ASN A 65 -27.88 10.88 -20.11
N VAL A 66 -29.17 10.62 -20.32
CA VAL A 66 -30.22 10.70 -19.31
C VAL A 66 -30.96 9.37 -19.30
N GLU A 67 -30.71 8.56 -18.29
CA GLU A 67 -31.41 7.30 -18.07
C GLU A 67 -32.62 7.55 -17.16
N LYS A 68 -33.82 7.36 -17.71
CA LYS A 68 -35.03 7.50 -16.91
C LYS A 68 -35.16 6.37 -15.91
N ASN A 69 -35.32 6.70 -14.64
CA ASN A 69 -35.55 5.72 -13.59
C ASN A 69 -36.39 6.29 -12.44
N ASP A 70 -36.69 5.42 -11.48
CA ASP A 70 -37.57 5.73 -10.35
C ASP A 70 -36.80 6.06 -9.06
N LYS A 71 -35.49 6.38 -9.17
CA LYS A 71 -34.71 6.81 -8.00
C LYS A 71 -35.18 8.19 -7.56
N THR A 72 -34.77 8.64 -6.37
CA THR A 72 -35.18 9.95 -5.83
C THR A 72 -34.07 10.99 -5.85
N GLY A 73 -32.83 10.59 -6.17
CA GLY A 73 -31.63 11.44 -6.00
C GLY A 73 -31.33 11.82 -4.54
N GLU A 74 -32.12 11.33 -3.58
CA GLU A 74 -31.86 11.46 -2.16
C GLU A 74 -31.03 10.26 -1.68
N ILE A 75 -30.03 10.52 -0.83
CA ILE A 75 -29.28 9.45 -0.18
C ILE A 75 -30.27 8.64 0.66
N ASN A 76 -30.54 7.41 0.25
CA ASN A 76 -31.32 6.47 1.03
C ASN A 76 -30.51 6.03 2.25
N LEU A 77 -30.70 6.73 3.37
CA LEU A 77 -29.94 6.50 4.61
C LEU A 77 -30.12 5.07 5.13
N ASP A 78 -31.27 4.44 4.92
CA ASP A 78 -31.53 3.07 5.37
C ASP A 78 -30.78 2.04 4.50
N GLU A 79 -30.73 2.27 3.20
CA GLU A 79 -29.96 1.43 2.26
C GLU A 79 -28.46 1.59 2.50
N ALA A 80 -27.97 2.82 2.62
CA ALA A 80 -26.59 3.09 2.98
C ALA A 80 -26.24 2.40 4.32
N LYS A 81 -27.08 2.52 5.35
CA LYS A 81 -26.87 1.85 6.64
C LYS A 81 -26.77 0.33 6.48
N LYS A 82 -27.64 -0.29 5.69
CA LYS A 82 -27.57 -1.73 5.40
C LYS A 82 -26.28 -2.12 4.68
N GLU A 83 -25.84 -1.34 3.69
CA GLU A 83 -24.56 -1.57 3.01
C GLU A 83 -23.38 -1.48 3.98
N TRP A 84 -23.38 -0.48 4.86
CA TRP A 84 -22.35 -0.30 5.89
C TRP A 84 -22.33 -1.48 6.87
N GLU A 85 -23.49 -1.94 7.34
CA GLU A 85 -23.62 -3.12 8.21
C GLU A 85 -23.12 -4.39 7.51
N GLN A 86 -23.44 -4.57 6.22
CA GLN A 86 -22.93 -5.70 5.42
C GLN A 86 -21.42 -5.66 5.26
N LYS A 87 -20.85 -4.48 4.97
CA LYS A 87 -19.39 -4.29 4.90
C LYS A 87 -18.73 -4.57 6.24
N ASP A 88 -19.30 -4.10 7.34
CA ASP A 88 -18.78 -4.33 8.68
C ASP A 88 -18.80 -5.82 9.06
N LYS A 89 -19.88 -6.53 8.70
CA LYS A 89 -19.98 -7.98 8.86
C LYS A 89 -18.92 -8.71 8.05
N LEU A 90 -18.79 -8.38 6.76
CA LEU A 90 -17.77 -8.98 5.89
C LEU A 90 -16.35 -8.74 6.41
N LEU A 91 -16.05 -7.52 6.87
CA LEU A 91 -14.75 -7.21 7.46
C LEU A 91 -14.50 -8.01 8.74
N THR A 92 -15.53 -8.21 9.56
CA THR A 92 -15.43 -9.03 10.77
C THR A 92 -15.16 -10.49 10.42
N GLU A 93 -15.84 -11.03 9.40
CA GLU A 93 -15.62 -12.39 8.90
C GLU A 93 -14.21 -12.56 8.31
N LYS A 94 -13.71 -11.58 7.55
CA LYS A 94 -12.38 -11.64 6.93
C LYS A 94 -11.24 -11.45 7.92
N THR A 95 -11.39 -10.52 8.87
CA THR A 95 -10.29 -10.09 9.73
C THR A 95 -10.34 -10.71 11.13
N GLY A 96 -11.48 -11.27 11.53
CA GLY A 96 -11.71 -11.79 12.88
C GLY A 96 -11.91 -10.70 13.95
N LEU A 97 -11.77 -9.43 13.60
CA LEU A 97 -11.89 -8.29 14.52
C LEU A 97 -13.26 -7.64 14.37
N ASN A 98 -13.87 -7.19 15.46
CA ASN A 98 -15.06 -6.34 15.41
C ASN A 98 -14.70 -4.87 15.14
N LYS A 99 -15.70 -4.00 14.97
CA LYS A 99 -15.51 -2.58 14.66
C LYS A 99 -14.59 -1.83 15.64
N ASP A 100 -14.77 -2.03 16.94
CA ASP A 100 -13.99 -1.32 17.96
C ASP A 100 -12.55 -1.81 18.02
N GLN A 101 -12.35 -3.12 17.84
CA GLN A 101 -11.02 -3.73 17.72
C GLN A 101 -10.27 -3.20 16.49
N ARG A 102 -10.94 -3.14 15.33
CA ARG A 102 -10.36 -2.53 14.12
C ARG A 102 -9.98 -1.07 14.35
N ALA A 103 -10.86 -0.29 14.98
CA ALA A 103 -10.58 1.11 15.31
C ALA A 103 -9.34 1.28 16.21
N ALA A 104 -9.14 0.37 17.19
CA ALA A 104 -7.95 0.37 18.02
C ALA A 104 -6.66 0.09 17.22
N VAL A 105 -6.72 -0.84 16.26
CA VAL A 105 -5.59 -1.14 15.37
C VAL A 105 -5.29 0.06 14.44
N GLU A 106 -6.32 0.66 13.83
CA GLU A 106 -6.20 1.82 12.95
C GLU A 106 -5.62 3.06 13.63
N ALA A 107 -6.00 3.30 14.89
CA ALA A 107 -5.43 4.39 15.67
C ALA A 107 -3.91 4.25 15.84
N LEU A 108 -3.40 3.02 15.98
CA LEU A 108 -1.97 2.75 16.08
C LEU A 108 -1.28 2.81 14.70
N ILE A 109 -1.89 2.31 13.64
CA ILE A 109 -1.36 2.44 12.27
C ILE A 109 -1.23 3.92 11.88
N SER A 110 -2.22 4.75 12.23
CA SER A 110 -2.18 6.19 11.97
C SER A 110 -0.97 6.85 12.65
N ARG A 111 -0.58 6.40 13.85
CA ARG A 111 0.63 6.86 14.54
C ARG A 111 1.91 6.35 13.89
N ILE A 112 1.90 5.17 13.27
CA ILE A 112 3.02 4.68 12.46
C ILE A 112 3.19 5.56 11.22
N GLN A 113 2.08 5.94 10.58
CA GLN A 113 2.11 6.70 9.33
C GLN A 113 2.49 8.18 9.53
N TRP A 114 1.92 8.82 10.55
CA TRP A 114 2.01 10.28 10.74
C TRP A 114 2.75 10.72 12.00
N GLY A 115 3.06 9.81 12.90
CA GLY A 115 3.78 10.13 14.14
C GLY A 115 5.28 10.30 13.92
N GLU A 116 5.94 10.98 14.87
CA GLU A 116 7.40 11.08 14.95
C GLU A 116 8.04 9.72 15.24
N GLU A 117 9.38 9.61 15.14
CA GLU A 117 10.08 8.34 15.31
C GLU A 117 9.73 7.60 16.62
N VAL A 118 9.68 8.33 17.74
CA VAL A 118 9.31 7.78 19.05
C VAL A 118 7.86 7.28 19.06
N ASP A 119 6.94 7.97 18.40
CA ASP A 119 5.55 7.55 18.27
C ASP A 119 5.41 6.30 17.42
N ARG A 120 6.15 6.21 16.31
CA ARG A 120 6.17 5.03 15.45
C ARG A 120 6.64 3.80 16.22
N VAL A 121 7.72 3.91 16.99
CA VAL A 121 8.23 2.82 17.83
C VAL A 121 7.21 2.40 18.87
N THR A 122 6.59 3.36 19.56
CA THR A 122 5.58 3.09 20.59
C THR A 122 4.33 2.43 20.00
N ALA A 123 3.88 2.88 18.82
CA ALA A 123 2.72 2.31 18.14
C ALA A 123 2.97 0.88 17.67
N LYS A 124 4.15 0.58 17.11
CA LYS A 124 4.55 -0.79 16.75
C LYS A 124 4.53 -1.72 17.96
N ASN A 125 5.11 -1.29 19.09
CA ASN A 125 5.09 -2.08 20.32
C ASN A 125 3.66 -2.29 20.83
N SER A 126 2.82 -1.26 20.75
CA SER A 126 1.41 -1.36 21.15
C SER A 126 0.63 -2.35 20.27
N LEU A 127 0.89 -2.42 18.97
CA LEU A 127 0.29 -3.43 18.08
C LEU A 127 0.72 -4.85 18.47
N LEU A 128 1.98 -5.05 18.84
CA LEU A 128 2.47 -6.34 19.34
C LEU A 128 1.83 -6.72 20.68
N GLU A 129 1.54 -5.76 21.56
CA GLU A 129 0.78 -6.01 22.77
C GLU A 129 -0.68 -6.35 22.48
N LEU A 130 -1.33 -5.65 21.52
CA LEU A 130 -2.69 -5.97 21.09
C LEU A 130 -2.80 -7.39 20.51
N GLN A 131 -1.79 -7.85 19.76
CA GLN A 131 -1.75 -9.22 19.23
C GLN A 131 -1.92 -10.28 20.34
N LYS A 132 -1.48 -10.00 21.57
CA LYS A 132 -1.58 -10.95 22.69
C LYS A 132 -3.02 -11.17 23.15
N THR A 133 -3.93 -10.24 22.86
CA THR A 133 -5.33 -10.29 23.30
C THR A 133 -6.32 -10.51 22.15
N MET A 134 -5.95 -10.18 20.91
CA MET A 134 -6.73 -10.42 19.70
C MET A 134 -5.81 -10.65 18.50
N ASP A 135 -6.21 -11.52 17.56
CA ASP A 135 -5.40 -11.79 16.37
C ASP A 135 -5.53 -10.64 15.35
N ILE A 136 -4.52 -9.77 15.29
CA ILE A 136 -4.49 -8.63 14.38
C ILE A 136 -3.83 -8.98 13.04
N PHE A 137 -3.25 -10.18 12.88
CA PHE A 137 -2.57 -10.59 11.65
C PHE A 137 -3.49 -10.52 10.42
N PRO A 138 -4.71 -11.11 10.42
CA PRO A 138 -5.58 -11.09 9.24
C PRO A 138 -6.01 -9.67 8.86
N TYR A 139 -6.15 -8.79 9.85
CA TYR A 139 -6.45 -7.37 9.61
C TYR A 139 -5.31 -6.66 8.89
N LEU A 140 -4.08 -6.79 9.42
CA LEU A 140 -2.89 -6.16 8.84
C LEU A 140 -2.59 -6.70 7.43
N GLU A 141 -2.76 -8.01 7.22
CA GLU A 141 -2.62 -8.65 5.91
C GLU A 141 -3.67 -8.14 4.90
N TYR A 142 -4.93 -8.07 5.30
CA TYR A 142 -6.02 -7.62 4.43
C TYR A 142 -5.81 -6.19 3.92
N TYR A 143 -5.36 -5.28 4.79
CA TYR A 143 -5.11 -3.88 4.44
C TYR A 143 -3.71 -3.60 3.90
N LEU A 144 -2.82 -4.61 3.86
CA LEU A 144 -1.44 -4.43 3.38
C LEU A 144 -1.33 -3.75 2.01
N PRO A 145 -2.16 -4.07 1.00
CA PRO A 145 -2.10 -3.41 -0.31
C PRO A 145 -2.49 -1.92 -0.28
N SER A 146 -3.14 -1.45 0.79
CA SER A 146 -3.62 -0.06 0.92
C SER A 146 -2.67 0.86 1.69
N TYR A 147 -1.67 0.30 2.39
CA TYR A 147 -0.72 1.11 3.14
C TYR A 147 0.27 1.82 2.22
N SER A 148 0.67 3.03 2.62
CA SER A 148 1.68 3.79 1.89
C SER A 148 3.03 3.06 1.90
N PRO A 149 3.88 3.26 0.88
CA PRO A 149 5.24 2.72 0.85
C PRO A 149 6.15 3.09 2.04
N THR A 150 5.81 4.16 2.76
CA THR A 150 6.48 4.56 4.01
C THR A 150 5.98 3.77 5.22
N THR A 151 4.71 3.34 5.21
CA THR A 151 4.08 2.58 6.31
C THR A 151 4.30 1.08 6.16
N THR A 152 4.25 0.57 4.92
CA THR A 152 4.35 -0.86 4.59
C THR A 152 5.55 -1.56 5.23
N PRO A 153 6.79 -1.02 5.24
CA PRO A 153 7.93 -1.67 5.89
C PRO A 153 7.71 -1.93 7.39
N HIS A 154 7.00 -1.04 8.08
CA HIS A 154 6.68 -1.21 9.50
C HIS A 154 5.63 -2.31 9.70
N ILE A 155 4.62 -2.37 8.83
CA ILE A 155 3.60 -3.42 8.87
C ILE A 155 4.20 -4.79 8.57
N LEU A 156 5.11 -4.89 7.59
CA LEU A 156 5.84 -6.13 7.29
C LEU A 156 6.66 -6.63 8.49
N GLU A 157 7.34 -5.72 9.20
CA GLU A 157 8.07 -6.07 10.42
C GLU A 157 7.14 -6.57 11.53
N ILE A 158 5.96 -5.96 11.70
CA ILE A 158 4.97 -6.39 12.68
C ILE A 158 4.43 -7.78 12.31
N LEU A 159 3.99 -7.98 11.06
CA LEU A 159 3.53 -9.28 10.56
C LEU A 159 4.59 -10.37 10.80
N PHE A 160 5.85 -10.07 10.52
CA PHE A 160 6.98 -10.98 10.75
C PHE A 160 7.17 -11.35 12.22
N LYS A 161 7.07 -10.36 13.13
CA LYS A 161 7.17 -10.59 14.58
C LYS A 161 5.99 -11.37 15.14
N ILE A 162 4.79 -11.18 14.59
CA ILE A 162 3.58 -11.91 14.99
C ILE A 162 3.63 -13.36 14.52
N ASN A 163 3.89 -13.58 13.23
CA ASN A 163 3.94 -14.91 12.63
C ASN A 163 4.93 -14.93 11.46
N LYS A 164 6.16 -15.35 11.76
CA LYS A 164 7.26 -15.45 10.81
C LYS A 164 6.89 -16.27 9.56
N ASP A 165 6.27 -17.44 9.73
CA ASP A 165 6.03 -18.37 8.63
C ASP A 165 4.99 -17.85 7.63
N LYS A 166 3.92 -17.20 8.13
CA LYS A 166 2.95 -16.52 7.27
C LYS A 166 3.57 -15.30 6.60
N ALA A 167 4.35 -14.52 7.34
CA ALA A 167 4.99 -13.32 6.82
C ALA A 167 6.00 -13.62 5.71
N VAL A 168 6.78 -14.71 5.79
CA VAL A 168 7.73 -15.10 4.73
C VAL A 168 7.05 -15.21 3.36
N LYS A 169 5.82 -15.73 3.30
CA LYS A 169 5.06 -15.81 2.04
C LYS A 169 4.77 -14.43 1.45
N ILE A 170 4.35 -13.49 2.30
CA ILE A 170 4.10 -12.09 1.93
C ILE A 170 5.42 -11.42 1.49
N LEU A 171 6.51 -11.65 2.23
CA LEU A 171 7.80 -11.03 1.94
C LEU A 171 8.38 -11.47 0.59
N ARG A 172 8.17 -12.73 0.19
CA ARG A 172 8.55 -13.24 -1.14
C ARG A 172 7.87 -12.49 -2.29
N GLU A 173 6.65 -12.00 -2.07
CA GLU A 173 5.97 -11.14 -3.04
C GLU A 173 6.51 -9.71 -2.96
N LYS A 174 6.74 -9.20 -1.73
CA LYS A 174 7.18 -7.82 -1.48
C LYS A 174 8.64 -7.50 -1.80
N ILE A 175 9.48 -8.51 -2.03
CA ILE A 175 10.84 -8.31 -2.54
C ILE A 175 10.87 -7.71 -3.95
N LEU A 176 9.76 -7.78 -4.70
CA LEU A 176 9.58 -7.22 -6.04
C LEU A 176 8.72 -5.95 -6.05
N ASP A 177 8.44 -5.36 -4.88
CA ASP A 177 7.61 -4.16 -4.78
C ASP A 177 8.25 -2.96 -5.51
N SER A 178 7.44 -2.06 -6.05
CA SER A 178 7.95 -0.89 -6.78
C SER A 178 8.71 0.07 -5.86
N ALA A 179 8.34 0.12 -4.57
CA ALA A 179 8.99 0.98 -3.60
C ALA A 179 10.29 0.36 -3.05
N PRO A 180 11.43 1.06 -3.13
CA PRO A 180 12.71 0.53 -2.64
C PRO A 180 12.71 0.27 -1.13
N THR A 181 12.02 1.08 -0.35
CA THR A 181 11.85 0.89 1.11
C THR A 181 11.16 -0.43 1.45
N VAL A 182 10.19 -0.85 0.62
CA VAL A 182 9.46 -2.10 0.79
C VAL A 182 10.33 -3.29 0.36
N ARG A 183 11.02 -3.20 -0.80
CA ARG A 183 11.96 -4.23 -1.26
C ARG A 183 13.07 -4.46 -0.24
N GLY A 184 13.73 -3.39 0.21
CA GLY A 184 14.81 -3.47 1.19
C GLY A 184 14.36 -4.15 2.49
N LYS A 185 13.19 -3.78 3.02
CA LYS A 185 12.63 -4.44 4.21
C LYS A 185 12.32 -5.92 3.97
N ALA A 186 11.81 -6.27 2.79
CA ALA A 186 11.57 -7.66 2.44
C ALA A 186 12.87 -8.47 2.42
N ILE A 187 13.94 -7.96 1.79
CA ILE A 187 15.27 -8.58 1.77
C ILE A 187 15.80 -8.80 3.19
N GLU A 188 15.76 -7.77 4.03
CA GLU A 188 16.22 -7.83 5.42
C GLU A 188 15.49 -8.94 6.20
N LEU A 189 14.16 -8.95 6.15
CA LEU A 189 13.36 -9.90 6.92
C LEU A 189 13.49 -11.33 6.38
N LEU A 190 13.62 -11.53 5.06
CA LEU A 190 13.88 -12.84 4.47
C LEU A 190 15.27 -13.38 4.85
N ALA A 191 16.27 -12.50 4.95
CA ALA A 191 17.59 -12.86 5.42
C ALA A 191 17.60 -13.26 6.91
N ILE A 192 16.92 -12.49 7.77
CA ILE A 192 16.68 -12.85 9.17
C ILE A 192 15.92 -14.17 9.26
N ALA A 193 14.98 -14.40 8.34
CA ALA A 193 14.24 -15.65 8.29
C ALA A 193 15.10 -16.85 7.93
N LYS A 194 16.25 -16.62 7.28
CA LYS A 194 17.06 -17.61 6.58
C LYS A 194 16.25 -18.36 5.52
N ASP A 195 15.41 -17.64 4.78
CA ASP A 195 14.56 -18.22 3.76
C ASP A 195 15.36 -18.58 2.49
N VAL A 196 15.84 -19.83 2.43
CA VAL A 196 16.69 -20.34 1.34
C VAL A 196 16.00 -20.24 -0.02
N GLU A 197 14.68 -20.40 -0.07
CA GLU A 197 13.90 -20.30 -1.31
C GLU A 197 13.96 -18.88 -1.93
N SER A 198 14.23 -17.86 -1.11
CA SER A 198 14.37 -16.48 -1.56
C SER A 198 15.79 -16.08 -1.94
N TYR A 199 16.80 -16.95 -1.79
CA TYR A 199 18.21 -16.54 -1.99
C TYR A 199 18.45 -16.00 -3.39
N ASN A 200 17.87 -16.62 -4.43
CA ASN A 200 17.96 -16.14 -5.80
C ASN A 200 17.35 -14.74 -5.99
N LEU A 201 16.34 -14.36 -5.21
CA LEU A 201 15.79 -13.01 -5.24
C LEU A 201 16.63 -12.05 -4.40
N ILE A 202 17.09 -12.46 -3.22
CA ILE A 202 17.96 -11.63 -2.37
C ILE A 202 19.22 -11.20 -3.13
N ILE A 203 19.91 -12.12 -3.83
CA ILE A 203 21.14 -11.78 -4.57
C ILE A 203 20.92 -10.76 -5.70
N ARG A 204 19.71 -10.70 -6.28
CA ARG A 204 19.37 -9.69 -7.29
C ARG A 204 19.36 -8.27 -6.72
N GLY A 205 19.16 -8.14 -5.42
CA GLY A 205 19.28 -6.87 -4.71
C GLY A 205 20.69 -6.24 -4.77
N LEU A 206 21.74 -7.02 -5.07
CA LEU A 206 23.11 -6.52 -5.24
C LEU A 206 23.29 -5.62 -6.47
N VAL A 207 22.34 -5.69 -7.39
CA VAL A 207 22.31 -4.92 -8.64
C VAL A 207 21.00 -4.14 -8.80
N ASP A 208 20.26 -3.92 -7.70
CA ASP A 208 19.04 -3.11 -7.70
C ASP A 208 19.36 -1.66 -8.14
N PRO A 209 18.47 -1.00 -8.90
CA PRO A 209 18.67 0.40 -9.25
C PRO A 209 18.73 1.34 -8.04
N ASP A 210 18.14 0.96 -6.91
CA ASP A 210 18.18 1.74 -5.69
C ASP A 210 19.40 1.41 -4.81
N THR A 211 20.15 2.45 -4.46
CA THR A 211 21.37 2.35 -3.65
C THR A 211 21.11 1.75 -2.27
N ASP A 212 20.00 2.10 -1.62
CA ASP A 212 19.72 1.62 -0.27
C ASP A 212 19.34 0.14 -0.29
N VAL A 213 18.65 -0.33 -1.33
CA VAL A 213 18.40 -1.76 -1.57
C VAL A 213 19.71 -2.53 -1.75
N CYS A 214 20.67 -1.99 -2.53
CA CYS A 214 22.00 -2.59 -2.66
C CYS A 214 22.73 -2.73 -1.32
N ILE A 215 22.71 -1.66 -0.51
CA ILE A 215 23.35 -1.63 0.81
C ILE A 215 22.72 -2.66 1.75
N ILE A 216 21.38 -2.70 1.82
CA ILE A 216 20.65 -3.67 2.65
C ILE A 216 20.98 -5.11 2.20
N THR A 217 21.09 -5.33 0.89
CA THR A 217 21.43 -6.64 0.33
C THR A 217 22.84 -7.08 0.73
N ASN A 218 23.82 -6.19 0.69
CA ASN A 218 25.18 -6.47 1.16
C ASN A 218 25.18 -6.98 2.61
N TYR A 219 24.43 -6.32 3.50
CA TYR A 219 24.31 -6.74 4.89
C TYR A 219 23.55 -8.06 5.06
N ALA A 220 22.44 -8.23 4.32
CA ALA A 220 21.65 -9.46 4.33
C ALA A 220 22.46 -10.68 3.90
N ILE A 221 23.27 -10.56 2.85
CA ILE A 221 24.13 -11.62 2.34
C ILE A 221 25.21 -11.99 3.35
N ALA A 222 25.85 -10.99 3.96
CA ALA A 222 26.83 -11.22 5.03
C ALA A 222 26.20 -11.94 6.23
N HIS A 223 24.96 -11.59 6.59
CA HIS A 223 24.21 -12.25 7.65
C HIS A 223 23.87 -13.71 7.32
N ILE A 224 23.51 -13.99 6.06
CA ILE A 224 23.21 -15.35 5.58
C ILE A 224 24.48 -16.20 5.45
N GLY A 225 25.63 -15.58 5.15
CA GLY A 225 26.90 -16.28 4.92
C GLY A 225 27.09 -16.74 3.47
N LEU A 226 26.44 -16.09 2.51
CA LEU A 226 26.44 -16.52 1.11
C LEU A 226 27.73 -16.12 0.37
N LYS A 227 28.80 -16.90 0.55
CA LYS A 227 30.13 -16.63 -0.02
C LYS A 227 30.18 -16.72 -1.55
N SER A 228 29.22 -17.37 -2.21
CA SER A 228 29.17 -17.51 -3.67
C SER A 228 29.06 -16.18 -4.43
N VAL A 229 28.59 -15.11 -3.78
CA VAL A 229 28.52 -13.77 -4.39
C VAL A 229 29.79 -12.92 -4.20
N THR A 230 30.86 -13.50 -3.63
CA THR A 230 32.13 -12.78 -3.39
C THR A 230 32.63 -12.01 -4.64
N PRO A 231 32.59 -12.55 -5.87
CA PRO A 231 32.99 -11.79 -7.05
C PRO A 231 32.16 -10.53 -7.29
N VAL A 232 30.84 -10.57 -7.04
CA VAL A 232 29.94 -9.40 -7.19
C VAL A 232 30.35 -8.29 -6.22
N LEU A 233 30.64 -8.66 -4.96
CA LEU A 233 31.04 -7.71 -3.93
C LEU A 233 32.43 -7.10 -4.22
N ILE A 234 33.37 -7.89 -4.74
CA ILE A 234 34.69 -7.39 -5.18
C ILE A 234 34.54 -6.41 -6.33
N GLU A 235 33.70 -6.70 -7.32
CA GLU A 235 33.43 -5.78 -8.43
C GLU A 235 32.80 -4.47 -7.95
N ASN A 236 31.90 -4.55 -6.96
CA ASN A 236 31.28 -3.37 -6.35
C ASN A 236 32.26 -2.48 -5.55
N LEU A 237 33.51 -2.91 -5.31
CA LEU A 237 34.55 -2.03 -4.76
C LEU A 237 34.99 -0.93 -5.75
N ASN A 238 34.68 -1.08 -7.04
CA ASN A 238 34.89 -0.04 -8.07
C ASN A 238 33.62 0.78 -8.37
N HIS A 239 32.55 0.62 -7.58
CA HIS A 239 31.28 1.29 -7.84
C HIS A 239 31.42 2.82 -7.66
N PRO A 240 30.78 3.65 -8.51
CA PRO A 240 30.89 5.12 -8.40
C PRO A 240 30.23 5.69 -7.14
N GLU A 241 29.20 5.04 -6.61
CA GLU A 241 28.55 5.41 -5.35
C GLU A 241 29.34 4.87 -4.13
N PRO A 242 29.96 5.74 -3.31
CA PRO A 242 30.80 5.33 -2.18
C PRO A 242 30.07 4.49 -1.12
N ARG A 243 28.75 4.68 -0.95
CA ARG A 243 27.97 3.88 0.01
C ARG A 243 27.90 2.41 -0.40
N ILE A 244 27.86 2.12 -1.70
CA ILE A 244 27.92 0.74 -2.23
C ILE A 244 29.30 0.15 -2.02
N VAL A 245 30.37 0.91 -2.26
CA VAL A 245 31.76 0.48 -2.01
C VAL A 245 31.95 0.11 -0.54
N ASN A 246 31.54 0.99 0.37
CA ASN A 246 31.72 0.79 1.82
C ASN A 246 30.94 -0.41 2.34
N SER A 247 29.65 -0.56 1.95
CA SER A 247 28.84 -1.70 2.38
C SER A 247 29.32 -3.02 1.77
N SER A 248 29.79 -3.03 0.52
CA SER A 248 30.34 -4.24 -0.12
C SER A 248 31.64 -4.68 0.57
N LYS A 249 32.51 -3.72 0.92
CA LYS A 249 33.73 -3.96 1.68
C LYS A 249 33.43 -4.53 3.07
N GLU A 250 32.44 -3.98 3.77
CA GLU A 250 32.01 -4.49 5.07
C GLU A 250 31.45 -5.91 4.96
N ALA A 251 30.60 -6.16 3.96
CA ALA A 251 30.04 -7.48 3.70
C ALA A 251 31.13 -8.52 3.41
N LEU A 252 32.12 -8.19 2.58
CA LEU A 252 33.27 -9.07 2.30
C LEU A 252 34.04 -9.43 3.58
N ASN A 253 34.41 -8.42 4.38
CA ASN A 253 35.12 -8.64 5.63
C ASN A 253 34.31 -9.46 6.64
N ASN A 254 32.98 -9.32 6.65
CA ASN A 254 32.10 -10.10 7.51
C ASN A 254 31.92 -11.55 7.02
N LEU A 255 31.74 -11.76 5.71
CA LEU A 255 31.61 -13.08 5.10
C LEU A 255 32.84 -13.97 5.35
N TRP A 256 34.03 -13.37 5.26
CA TRP A 256 35.31 -14.07 5.34
C TRP A 256 36.01 -13.85 6.67
N LYS A 257 35.30 -13.38 7.69
CA LYS A 257 35.88 -13.01 9.00
C LYS A 257 36.70 -14.14 9.63
N VAL A 258 36.26 -15.39 9.45
CA VAL A 258 36.93 -16.59 9.99
C VAL A 258 38.24 -16.84 9.26
N GLU A 259 38.21 -16.89 7.93
CA GLU A 259 39.40 -17.14 7.09
C GLU A 259 40.41 -16.00 7.17
N LEU A 260 39.94 -14.76 7.36
CA LEU A 260 40.78 -13.59 7.58
C LEU A 260 41.40 -13.54 8.98
N ASN A 261 40.98 -14.40 9.91
CA ASN A 261 41.38 -14.35 11.32
C ASN A 261 41.20 -12.92 11.90
N ASN A 262 40.04 -12.32 11.64
CA ASN A 262 39.67 -10.94 12.01
C ASN A 262 40.53 -9.81 11.40
N LYS A 263 41.47 -10.10 10.50
CA LYS A 263 42.13 -9.06 9.70
C LYS A 263 41.13 -8.45 8.72
N LYS A 264 41.30 -7.18 8.41
CA LYS A 264 40.49 -6.50 7.40
C LYS A 264 41.29 -6.31 6.12
N ILE A 265 40.64 -6.52 4.98
CA ILE A 265 41.15 -6.16 3.66
C ILE A 265 40.37 -4.94 3.17
N ASP A 266 41.10 -3.88 2.83
CA ASP A 266 40.53 -2.63 2.32
C ASP A 266 40.77 -2.41 0.82
N ASN A 267 41.71 -3.16 0.23
CA ASN A 267 42.17 -2.99 -1.14
C ASN A 267 41.55 -4.04 -2.08
N ILE A 268 41.11 -3.62 -3.26
CA ILE A 268 40.53 -4.50 -4.27
C ILE A 268 41.52 -5.57 -4.79
N GLU A 269 42.81 -5.24 -4.96
CA GLU A 269 43.79 -6.22 -5.46
C GLU A 269 44.12 -7.31 -4.43
N GLU A 270 44.11 -6.94 -3.15
CA GLU A 270 44.21 -7.90 -2.05
C GLU A 270 42.97 -8.80 -1.98
N TRP A 271 41.76 -8.23 -2.17
CA TRP A 271 40.53 -9.01 -2.24
C TRP A 271 40.52 -10.00 -3.41
N LYS A 272 40.98 -9.58 -4.60
CA LYS A 272 41.12 -10.47 -5.76
C LYS A 272 42.09 -11.61 -5.47
N SER A 273 43.26 -11.29 -4.90
CA SER A 273 44.27 -12.30 -4.55
C SER A 273 43.75 -13.28 -3.50
N PHE A 274 43.05 -12.77 -2.47
CA PHE A 274 42.40 -13.58 -1.46
C PHE A 274 41.35 -14.51 -2.07
N TRP A 275 40.49 -13.98 -2.95
CA TRP A 275 39.45 -14.76 -3.61
C TRP A 275 40.03 -15.89 -4.47
N GLU A 276 41.10 -15.63 -5.24
CA GLU A 276 41.75 -16.66 -6.06
C GLU A 276 42.28 -17.84 -5.23
N GLN A 277 42.70 -17.59 -3.99
CA GLN A 277 43.17 -18.62 -3.06
C GLN A 277 42.02 -19.44 -2.45
N HIS A 278 40.88 -18.81 -2.17
CA HIS A 278 39.78 -19.41 -1.40
C HIS A 278 38.55 -19.81 -2.22
N LYS A 279 38.48 -19.46 -3.52
CA LYS A 279 37.31 -19.74 -4.35
C LYS A 279 36.95 -21.23 -4.45
N ASN A 280 37.95 -22.12 -4.33
CA ASN A 280 37.74 -23.57 -4.36
C ASN A 280 37.14 -24.12 -3.04
N GLU A 281 37.09 -23.31 -1.97
CA GLU A 281 36.46 -23.66 -0.70
C GLU A 281 34.95 -23.40 -0.72
N VAL A 282 34.46 -22.62 -1.69
CA VAL A 282 33.03 -22.33 -1.86
C VAL A 282 32.39 -23.46 -2.65
N THR A 283 31.47 -24.17 -2.01
CA THR A 283 30.75 -25.31 -2.62
C THR A 283 29.58 -24.89 -3.49
N ASP A 284 28.98 -23.73 -3.21
CA ASP A 284 27.87 -23.19 -3.97
C ASP A 284 28.34 -22.65 -5.34
N PRO A 285 27.50 -22.70 -6.39
CA PRO A 285 27.83 -22.11 -7.67
C PRO A 285 28.21 -20.63 -7.53
N ILE A 286 29.37 -20.26 -8.05
CA ILE A 286 29.88 -18.89 -8.00
C ILE A 286 29.01 -17.98 -8.86
N ILE A 287 28.62 -16.84 -8.31
CA ILE A 287 27.75 -15.86 -8.95
C ILE A 287 28.58 -14.64 -9.36
N TYR A 288 28.46 -14.24 -10.62
CA TYR A 288 29.07 -13.01 -11.14
C TYR A 288 28.00 -11.95 -11.44
N LYS A 289 28.40 -10.68 -11.41
CA LYS A 289 27.47 -9.56 -11.59
C LYS A 289 26.75 -9.60 -12.94
N LYS A 290 27.45 -10.06 -13.99
CA LYS A 290 26.91 -10.25 -15.34
C LYS A 290 25.76 -11.27 -15.42
N ASP A 291 25.65 -12.16 -14.43
CA ASP A 291 24.63 -13.21 -14.36
C ASP A 291 23.40 -12.76 -13.55
N LEU A 292 23.44 -11.54 -12.99
CA LEU A 292 22.37 -10.99 -12.16
C LEU A 292 21.49 -10.01 -12.92
N GLU A 293 20.18 -10.20 -12.79
CA GLU A 293 19.17 -9.23 -13.18
C GLU A 293 18.64 -8.50 -11.94
N PRO A 294 18.43 -7.18 -12.00
CA PRO A 294 17.85 -6.42 -10.88
C PRO A 294 16.47 -6.93 -10.49
N LEU A 295 16.03 -6.63 -9.26
CA LEU A 295 14.70 -7.01 -8.77
C LEU A 295 13.57 -6.40 -9.60
N ILE A 296 13.78 -5.17 -10.08
CA ILE A 296 12.87 -4.43 -10.95
C ILE A 296 13.63 -3.89 -12.17
N ASP A 297 12.90 -3.45 -13.19
CA ASP A 297 13.51 -2.83 -14.37
C ASP A 297 14.43 -1.67 -13.97
N LYS A 298 15.61 -1.58 -14.61
CA LYS A 298 16.62 -0.52 -14.34
C LYS A 298 16.10 0.86 -14.70
N ASP A 299 15.19 0.93 -15.65
CA ASP A 299 14.58 2.18 -16.10
C ASP A 299 13.35 2.56 -15.27
N PHE A 300 12.96 1.74 -14.29
CA PHE A 300 11.83 2.02 -13.43
C PHE A 300 12.14 3.18 -12.48
N GLN A 301 11.40 4.28 -12.65
CA GLN A 301 11.45 5.41 -11.74
C GLN A 301 10.31 5.31 -10.73
N TYR A 302 10.67 5.21 -9.46
CA TYR A 302 9.72 5.31 -8.36
C TYR A 302 9.44 6.79 -8.06
N PHE A 303 8.19 7.20 -8.21
CA PHE A 303 7.74 8.57 -7.89
C PHE A 303 7.08 8.58 -6.51
N ILE A 304 7.56 9.46 -5.62
CA ILE A 304 6.87 9.79 -4.37
C ILE A 304 5.80 10.82 -4.74
N GLY A 305 4.54 10.39 -4.79
CA GLY A 305 3.37 11.27 -4.86
C GLY A 305 2.99 11.79 -3.49
#